data_AF-A0A2Z2HT06-F1
#
_entry.id   AF-A0A2Z2HT06-F1
#
_cell.length_a   1.000
_cell.length_b   1.000
_cell.length_c   1.000
_cell.angle_alpha   90.00
_cell.angle_beta   90.00
_cell.angle_gamma   90.00
#
_symmetry.space_group_name_H-M   'P 1'
#
loop_
_entity.id
_entity.type
_entity.pdbx_description
1 polymer ?
#
loop_
_entity_poly.entity_id
_entity_poly.type
_entity_poly.pdbx_seq_one_letter_code
_entity_poly.pdbx_strand_id
1 'polypeptide(L)' 'MNQQEELMDSILNTDLEIIETVRSLQKENWNDESLKNQVTDLLKIHDETITKLRSLQSDDHGCDCGHDHS' A
#
# COMPACT_ATOMS: atom_id res chain seq x y z
N MET A 1 -10.91 -14.89 -3.80
CA MET A 1 -10.05 -13.82 -3.29
C MET A 1 -10.89 -12.96 -2.39
N ASN A 2 -10.43 -12.75 -1.17
CA ASN A 2 -11.03 -11.78 -0.25
C ASN A 2 -10.59 -10.37 -0.65
N GLN A 3 -11.43 -9.36 -0.44
CA GLN A 3 -11.11 -7.96 -0.68
C GLN A 3 -9.83 -7.52 0.07
N GLN A 4 -9.56 -8.09 1.25
CA GLN A 4 -8.28 -7.86 1.95
C GLN A 4 -7.06 -8.42 1.20
N GLU A 5 -7.19 -9.61 0.58
CA GLU A 5 -6.10 -10.20 -0.22
C GLU A 5 -5.82 -9.35 -1.47
N GLU A 6 -6.86 -8.89 -2.15
CA GLU A 6 -6.72 -8.01 -3.33
C GLU A 6 -6.04 -6.68 -2.98
N LEU A 7 -6.35 -6.11 -1.81
CA LEU A 7 -5.68 -4.89 -1.34
C LEU A 7 -4.22 -5.14 -0.94
N MET A 8 -3.91 -6.28 -0.31
CA MET A 8 -2.54 -6.67 -0.02
C MET A 8 -1.72 -6.88 -1.30
N ASP A 9 -2.28 -7.53 -2.30
CA ASP A 9 -1.65 -7.69 -3.61
C ASP A 9 -1.45 -6.33 -4.31
N SER A 10 -2.44 -5.44 -4.22
CA SER A 10 -2.33 -4.08 -4.77
C SER A 10 -1.22 -3.29 -4.09
N ILE A 11 -1.09 -3.35 -2.76
CA ILE A 11 -0.03 -2.68 -2.00
C ILE A 11 1.34 -3.21 -2.45
N LEU A 12 1.50 -4.53 -2.52
CA LEU A 12 2.76 -5.14 -2.94
C LEU A 12 3.16 -4.69 -4.35
N ASN A 13 2.20 -4.64 -5.29
CA ASN A 13 2.46 -4.18 -6.64
C ASN A 13 2.89 -2.71 -6.67
N THR A 14 2.19 -1.84 -5.94
CA THR A 14 2.56 -0.42 -5.84
C THR A 14 3.92 -0.23 -5.19
N ASP A 15 4.25 -0.98 -4.14
CA ASP A 15 5.56 -0.93 -3.49
C ASP A 15 6.70 -1.34 -4.42
N LEU A 16 6.50 -2.40 -5.21
CA LEU A 16 7.47 -2.81 -6.22
C LEU A 16 7.68 -1.73 -7.28
N GLU A 17 6.60 -1.09 -7.73
CA GLU A 17 6.70 0.02 -8.70
C GLU A 17 7.43 1.23 -8.09
N ILE A 18 7.14 1.61 -6.85
CA ILE A 18 7.87 2.67 -6.13
C ILE A 18 9.37 2.36 -6.09
N ILE A 19 9.73 1.12 -5.73
CA ILE A 19 11.13 0.68 -5.67
C ILE A 19 11.80 0.82 -7.04
N GLU A 20 11.14 0.44 -8.13
CA GLU A 20 11.67 0.57 -9.48
C GLU A 20 11.82 2.02 -9.93
N THR A 21 10.83 2.88 -9.67
CA THR A 21 10.89 4.31 -9.99
C THR A 21 11.99 4.99 -9.19
N VAL A 22 12.13 4.71 -7.89
CA VAL A 22 13.20 5.24 -7.04
C VAL A 22 14.58 4.78 -7.52
N ARG A 23 14.73 3.51 -7.92
CA ARG A 23 15.99 3.01 -8.51
C ARG A 23 16.33 3.71 -9.82
N SER A 24 15.33 4.01 -10.64
CA SER A 24 15.51 4.75 -11.90
C SER A 24 15.92 6.20 -11.61
N LEU A 25 15.26 6.84 -10.65
CA LEU A 25 15.57 8.20 -10.21
C LEU A 25 17.00 8.29 -9.64
N GLN A 26 17.43 7.27 -8.88
CA GLN A 26 18.80 7.16 -8.39
C GLN A 26 19.81 7.08 -9.54
N LYS A 27 19.53 6.29 -10.59
CA LYS A 27 20.41 6.19 -11.77
C LYS A 27 20.51 7.51 -12.53
N GLU A 28 19.45 8.31 -12.54
CA GLU A 28 19.42 9.65 -13.15
C GLU A 28 19.84 10.77 -12.20
N ASN A 29 20.50 10.43 -11.09
CA ASN A 29 21.03 11.38 -10.10
C ASN A 29 19.96 12.32 -9.51
N TRP A 30 18.75 11.81 -9.29
CA TRP A 30 17.65 12.52 -8.63
C TRP A 30 17.24 13.83 -9.30
N ASN A 31 17.52 14.02 -10.59
CA ASN A 31 17.23 15.27 -11.28
C ASN A 31 15.99 15.21 -12.17
N ASP A 32 15.51 14.01 -12.50
CA ASP A 32 14.32 13.85 -13.32
C ASP A 32 13.04 14.18 -12.52
N GLU A 33 12.39 15.28 -12.90
CA GLU A 33 11.13 15.73 -12.27
C GLU A 33 9.95 14.80 -12.58
N SER A 34 9.95 14.14 -13.74
CA SER A 34 8.90 13.18 -14.09
C SER A 34 8.92 11.98 -13.15
N LEU A 35 10.11 11.41 -12.91
CA LEU A 35 10.29 10.29 -11.97
C LEU A 35 9.97 10.70 -10.53
N LYS A 36 10.29 11.94 -10.12
CA LYS A 36 9.89 12.46 -8.80
C LYS A 36 8.37 12.57 -8.65
N ASN A 37 7.71 13.09 -9.68
CA ASN A 37 6.26 13.20 -9.70
C ASN A 37 5.62 11.80 -9.67
N GLN A 38 6.16 10.85 -10.44
CA GLN A 38 5.70 9.46 -10.42
C GLN A 38 5.85 8.82 -9.04
N VAL A 39 6.99 8.96 -8.36
CA VAL A 39 7.15 8.47 -6.98
C VAL A 39 6.12 9.10 -6.05
N THR A 40 5.87 10.41 -6.19
CA THR A 40 4.90 11.14 -5.36
C THR A 40 3.47 10.61 -5.58
N ASP A 41 3.10 10.32 -6.81
CA ASP A 41 1.77 9.81 -7.13
C ASP A 41 1.60 8.35 -6.71
N LEU A 42 2.63 7.51 -6.86
CA LEU A 42 2.62 6.14 -6.35
C LEU A 42 2.51 6.09 -4.82
N LEU A 43 3.19 6.98 -4.09
CA LEU A 43 3.06 7.08 -2.64
C LEU A 43 1.64 7.44 -2.21
N LYS A 44 0.95 8.33 -2.93
CA LYS A 44 -0.47 8.63 -2.65
C LYS A 44 -1.35 7.39 -2.84
N ILE A 45 -1.14 6.65 -3.93
CA ILE A 45 -1.90 5.43 -4.21
C ILE A 45 -1.67 4.38 -3.10
N HIS A 46 -0.42 4.20 -2.69
CA HIS A 46 -0.06 3.33 -1.57
C HIS A 46 -0.80 3.73 -0.29
N ASP A 47 -0.75 5.02 0.08
CA ASP A 47 -1.38 5.52 1.30
C ASP A 47 -2.91 5.37 1.29
N GLU A 48 -3.55 5.65 0.15
CA GLU A 48 -4.98 5.45 -0.05
C GLU A 48 -5.36 3.96 0.08
N THR A 49 -4.54 3.07 -0.47
CA THR A 49 -4.80 1.62 -0.44
C THR A 49 -4.61 1.05 0.96
N ILE A 50 -3.57 1.49 1.68
CA ILE A 50 -3.39 1.16 3.10
C ILE A 50 -4.55 1.69 3.96
N THR A 51 -5.04 2.90 3.67
CA THR A 51 -6.17 3.47 4.41
C THR A 51 -7.41 2.60 4.24
N LYS A 52 -7.71 2.17 3.01
CA LYS A 52 -8.82 1.23 2.71
C LYS A 52 -8.63 -0.11 3.43
N LEU A 53 -7.42 -0.68 3.41
CA LEU A 53 -7.11 -1.93 4.10
C LEU A 53 -7.34 -1.80 5.61
N ARG A 54 -6.85 -0.70 6.23
CA ARG A 54 -7.04 -0.43 7.65
C ARG A 54 -8.51 -0.22 8.03
N SER A 55 -9.29 0.45 7.18
CA SER A 55 -10.75 0.57 7.38
C SER A 55 -11.43 -0.79 7.39
N LEU A 56 -11.11 -1.67 6.43
CA LEU A 56 -11.67 -3.02 6.38
C LEU A 56 -11.27 -3.87 7.58
N GLN A 57 -10.03 -3.75 8.06
CA GLN A 57 -9.59 -4.43 9.28
C GLN A 57 -10.26 -3.87 10.53
N SER A 58 -10.55 -2.57 10.57
CA SER A 58 -11.24 -1.91 11.69
C SER A 58 -12.74 -2.24 11.73
N ASP A 59 -13.39 -2.35 10.57
CA ASP A 59 -14.77 -2.85 10.46
C ASP A 59 -14.88 -4.33 10.88
N ASP A 60 -13.80 -5.10 10.72
CA ASP A 60 -13.70 -6.51 11.13
C ASP A 60 -13.33 -6.70 12.63
N HIS A 61 -13.27 -5.62 13.43
CA HIS A 61 -13.17 -5.70 14.90
C HIS A 61 -14.53 -5.92 15.59
N GLY A 62 -15.54 -6.38 14.83
CA GLY A 62 -16.69 -7.12 15.36
C GLY A 62 -16.36 -8.59 15.63
N CYS A 63 -15.13 -8.93 16.02
CA CYS A 63 -14.84 -10.26 16.53
C CYS A 63 -15.26 -10.29 18.01
N ASP A 64 -16.53 -10.66 18.20
CA ASP A 64 -17.11 -11.18 19.42
C ASP A 64 -16.34 -12.44 19.86
N CYS A 65 -15.12 -12.25 20.37
CA CYS A 65 -14.41 -13.29 21.10
C CYS A 65 -14.98 -13.35 22.53
N GLY A 66 -16.30 -13.49 22.64
CA GLY A 66 -17.02 -13.87 23.85
C GLY A 66 -16.90 -15.36 24.16
N HIS A 67 -15.73 -15.97 23.91
CA HIS A 67 -15.45 -17.32 24.39
C HIS A 67 -14.49 -17.24 25.57
N ASP A 68 -15.10 -17.36 26.74
CA ASP A 68 -14.50 -17.79 27.99
C ASP A 68 -13.58 -19.00 27.72
N HIS A 69 -12.27 -18.77 27.80
CA HIS A 69 -11.29 -19.86 27.81
C HIS A 69 -11.21 -20.40 29.24
N SER A 70 -12.16 -21.27 29.58
CA SER A 70 -12.04 -22.27 30.64
C SER A 70 -11.04 -23.37 30.27
#